data_AF-A0A4Q2SQ64-F1
#
_entry.id   AF-A0A4Q2SQ64-F1
#
_cell.length_a   1.000
_cell.length_b   1.000
_cell.length_c   1.000
_cell.angle_alpha   90.00
_cell.angle_beta   90.00
_cell.angle_gamma   90.00
#
_symmetry.space_group_name_H-M   'P 1'
#
loop_
_entity.id
_entity.type
_entity.pdbx_description
1 polymer ?
#
loop_
_entity_poly.entity_id
_entity_poly.type
_entity_poly.pdbx_seq_one_letter_code
_entity_poly.pdbx_strand_id
1 'polypeptide(L)'
;MLHRGILRRLTGASVVALLLAALMAFYAADRAGAGATRCQQHRLDARDRSHLVTGEGSPVLVIGDSWSVGLGQDDLGSSWAARLPGEVHVAGFSGSGFSAHASGCGRVSFADRAPTALAARPALVVVEGGLNDYDQPAAAIETGFRDLMADLAGHPVVVVGPADAPSRTRAVPRVDELLARLAQEYGVPYVRTSDLDLDYLDDRLHLTEEGHREFGDVVAERIAALTPTYPAVLAR
;
A
#
# COMPACT_ATOMS: atom_id res chain seq x y z
N MET A 1 -21.92 61.11 19.70
CA MET A 1 -22.24 60.25 18.53
C MET A 1 -21.12 59.31 18.05
N LEU A 2 -19.86 59.42 18.53
CA LEU A 2 -18.74 58.54 18.10
C LEU A 2 -18.78 57.08 18.63
N HIS A 3 -19.53 56.78 19.69
CA HIS A 3 -19.48 55.47 20.37
C HIS A 3 -20.22 54.34 19.64
N ARG A 4 -21.18 54.65 18.74
CA ARG A 4 -21.98 53.65 18.01
C ARG A 4 -21.25 53.04 16.81
N GLY A 5 -20.26 53.73 16.23
CA GLY A 5 -19.53 53.27 15.05
C GLY A 5 -18.48 52.19 15.34
N ILE A 6 -17.78 52.32 16.48
CA ILE A 6 -16.74 51.37 16.93
C ILE A 6 -17.38 50.05 17.40
N LEU A 7 -18.51 50.13 18.12
CA LEU A 7 -19.25 48.95 18.58
C LEU A 7 -19.80 48.10 17.42
N ARG A 8 -20.25 48.74 16.33
CA ARG A 8 -20.71 48.06 15.09
C ARG A 8 -19.56 47.41 14.29
N ARG A 9 -18.37 48.00 14.30
CA ARG A 9 -17.18 47.42 13.65
C ARG A 9 -16.60 46.25 14.43
N LEU A 10 -16.57 46.34 15.76
CA LEU A 10 -16.13 45.23 16.63
C LEU A 10 -17.09 44.04 16.57
N THR A 11 -18.40 44.29 16.58
CA THR A 11 -19.40 43.21 16.40
C THR A 11 -19.34 42.59 15.01
N GLY A 12 -19.15 43.38 13.94
CA GLY A 12 -18.96 42.86 12.58
C GLY A 12 -17.71 41.99 12.43
N ALA A 13 -16.57 42.41 13.00
CA ALA A 13 -15.32 41.64 12.96
C ALA A 13 -15.43 40.32 13.75
N SER A 14 -16.08 40.33 14.92
CA SER A 14 -16.30 39.12 15.71
C SER A 14 -17.25 38.13 15.03
N VAL A 15 -18.29 38.61 14.35
CA VAL A 15 -19.20 37.74 13.57
C VAL A 15 -18.46 37.11 12.40
N VAL A 16 -17.63 37.86 11.67
CA VAL A 16 -16.82 37.32 10.57
C VAL A 16 -15.81 36.28 11.07
N ALA A 17 -15.12 36.54 12.18
CA ALA A 17 -14.18 35.59 12.77
C ALA A 17 -14.86 34.29 13.22
N LEU A 18 -16.04 34.39 13.85
CA LEU A 18 -16.83 33.23 14.25
C LEU A 18 -17.33 32.42 13.04
N LEU A 19 -17.77 33.10 11.97
CA LEU A 19 -18.17 32.43 10.72
C LEU A 19 -17.00 31.70 10.07
N LEU A 20 -15.81 32.32 10.00
CA LEU A 20 -14.61 31.68 9.47
C LEU A 20 -14.17 30.48 10.30
N ALA A 21 -14.21 30.60 11.63
CA ALA A 21 -13.90 29.48 12.53
C ALA A 21 -14.90 28.32 12.35
N ALA A 22 -16.19 28.61 12.23
CA ALA A 22 -17.23 27.60 11.98
C ALA A 22 -17.06 26.93 10.60
N LEU A 23 -16.74 27.70 9.55
CA LEU A 23 -16.45 27.18 8.21
C LEU A 23 -15.20 26.29 8.20
N MET A 24 -14.13 26.69 8.88
CA MET A 24 -12.93 25.86 9.03
C MET A 24 -13.21 24.59 9.82
N ALA A 25 -13.98 24.66 10.90
CA ALA A 25 -14.37 23.49 11.69
C ALA A 25 -15.23 22.52 10.87
N PHE A 26 -16.19 23.03 10.09
CA PHE A 26 -17.01 22.22 9.19
C PHE A 26 -16.18 21.55 8.10
N TYR A 27 -15.28 22.31 7.46
CA TYR A 27 -14.36 21.78 6.45
C TYR A 27 -13.42 20.70 7.01
N ALA A 28 -12.90 20.90 8.22
CA ALA A 28 -12.07 19.91 8.90
C ALA A 28 -12.87 18.65 9.28
N ALA A 29 -14.12 18.80 9.74
CA ALA A 29 -15.00 17.70 10.08
C ALA A 29 -15.41 16.87 8.85
N ASP A 30 -15.73 17.54 7.73
CA ASP A 30 -16.07 16.89 6.46
C ASP A 30 -14.88 16.11 5.89
N ARG A 31 -13.67 16.69 5.92
CA ARG A 31 -12.45 15.98 5.52
C ARG A 31 -12.13 14.79 6.42
N ALA A 32 -12.33 14.93 7.73
CA ALA A 32 -12.15 13.84 8.68
C ALA A 32 -13.17 12.71 8.45
N GLY A 33 -14.43 13.05 8.14
CA GLY A 33 -15.48 12.10 7.79
C GLY A 33 -15.22 11.35 6.47
N ALA A 34 -14.75 12.05 5.44
CA ALA A 34 -14.32 11.46 4.17
C ALA A 34 -13.12 10.50 4.34
N GLY A 35 -12.18 10.82 5.22
CA GLY A 35 -11.06 9.93 5.57
C GLY A 35 -11.53 8.67 6.31
N ALA A 36 -12.42 8.83 7.29
CA ALA A 36 -12.98 7.71 8.06
C ALA A 36 -13.78 6.74 7.17
N THR A 37 -14.59 7.27 6.25
CA THR A 37 -15.36 6.47 5.28
C THR A 37 -14.45 5.76 4.28
N ARG A 38 -13.42 6.42 3.75
CA ARG A 38 -12.42 5.78 2.88
C ARG A 38 -11.68 4.63 3.58
N CYS A 39 -11.22 4.84 4.81
CA CYS A 39 -10.55 3.79 5.57
C CYS A 39 -11.48 2.65 5.98
N GLN A 40 -12.77 2.91 6.11
CA GLN A 40 -13.77 1.86 6.31
C GLN A 40 -13.95 1.04 5.04
N GLN A 41 -14.06 1.69 3.86
CA GLN A 41 -14.14 0.99 2.59
C GLN A 41 -12.92 0.10 2.34
N HIS A 42 -11.71 0.62 2.55
CA HIS A 42 -10.48 -0.17 2.40
C HIS A 42 -10.43 -1.39 3.31
N ARG A 43 -11.03 -1.32 4.51
CA ARG A 43 -11.15 -2.49 5.40
C ARG A 43 -12.14 -3.51 4.88
N LEU A 44 -13.25 -3.07 4.27
CA LEU A 44 -14.21 -3.97 3.64
C LEU A 44 -13.58 -4.68 2.45
N ASP A 45 -12.96 -3.93 1.53
CA ASP A 45 -12.30 -4.50 0.35
C ASP A 45 -11.16 -5.46 0.73
N ALA A 46 -10.35 -5.09 1.73
CA ALA A 46 -9.29 -5.96 2.26
C ALA A 46 -9.87 -7.26 2.83
N ARG A 47 -10.97 -7.18 3.59
CA ARG A 47 -11.63 -8.36 4.15
C ARG A 47 -12.19 -9.24 3.04
N ASP A 48 -12.92 -8.65 2.10
CA ASP A 48 -13.56 -9.39 1.02
C ASP A 48 -12.49 -10.03 0.11
N ARG A 49 -11.41 -9.31 -0.24
CA ARG A 49 -10.26 -9.89 -0.96
C ARG A 49 -9.60 -11.04 -0.21
N SER A 50 -9.47 -10.95 1.11
CA SER A 50 -8.84 -12.00 1.93
C SER A 50 -9.65 -13.30 1.98
N HIS A 51 -10.94 -13.25 1.65
CA HIS A 51 -11.79 -14.43 1.52
C HIS A 51 -11.74 -15.07 0.11
N LEU A 52 -11.15 -14.38 -0.87
CA LEU A 52 -10.98 -14.89 -2.22
C LEU A 52 -9.64 -15.63 -2.34
N VAL A 53 -9.71 -16.87 -2.81
CA VAL A 53 -8.56 -17.70 -3.14
C VAL A 53 -8.56 -17.90 -4.65
N THR A 54 -7.42 -17.65 -5.29
CA THR A 54 -7.26 -17.79 -6.74
C THR A 54 -6.20 -18.83 -7.07
N GLY A 55 -6.41 -19.62 -8.12
CA GLY A 55 -5.49 -20.69 -8.51
C GLY A 55 -5.59 -21.93 -7.62
N GLU A 56 -4.72 -22.90 -7.89
CA GLU A 56 -4.64 -24.18 -7.19
C GLU A 56 -3.18 -24.58 -7.01
N GLY A 57 -2.87 -25.34 -5.95
CA GLY A 57 -1.53 -25.89 -5.72
C GLY A 57 -0.94 -25.48 -4.37
N SER A 58 0.38 -25.26 -4.33
CA SER A 58 1.05 -24.84 -3.08
C SER A 58 0.55 -23.46 -2.63
N PRO A 59 0.28 -23.26 -1.32
CA PRO A 59 -0.23 -21.97 -0.84
C PRO A 59 0.78 -20.84 -1.03
N VAL A 60 0.34 -19.76 -1.67
CA VAL A 60 1.10 -18.51 -1.84
C VAL A 60 0.36 -17.41 -1.10
N LEU A 61 1.09 -16.67 -0.26
CA LEU A 61 0.56 -15.47 0.39
C LEU A 61 1.14 -14.22 -0.29
N VAL A 62 0.28 -13.33 -0.75
CA VAL A 62 0.67 -11.99 -1.17
C VAL A 62 0.36 -11.00 -0.06
N ILE A 63 1.39 -10.32 0.45
CA ILE A 63 1.23 -9.15 1.33
C ILE A 63 1.44 -7.92 0.45
N GLY A 64 0.39 -7.12 0.23
CA GLY A 64 0.51 -5.96 -0.65
C GLY A 64 -0.48 -4.86 -0.40
N ASP A 65 -0.63 -3.97 -1.37
CA ASP A 65 -1.41 -2.74 -1.25
C ASP A 65 -2.70 -2.73 -2.11
N SER A 66 -3.13 -1.57 -2.60
CA SER A 66 -4.32 -1.44 -3.43
C SER A 66 -4.23 -2.24 -4.72
N TRP A 67 -3.04 -2.46 -5.27
CA TRP A 67 -2.86 -3.26 -6.49
C TRP A 67 -3.11 -4.74 -6.21
N SER A 68 -2.57 -5.26 -5.11
CA SER A 68 -2.86 -6.62 -4.66
C SER A 68 -4.32 -6.82 -4.26
N VAL A 69 -4.99 -5.78 -3.70
CA VAL A 69 -6.43 -5.83 -3.42
C VAL A 69 -7.27 -5.90 -4.70
N GLY A 70 -6.83 -5.26 -5.79
CA GLY A 70 -7.62 -5.07 -7.01
C GLY A 70 -8.46 -3.79 -6.97
N LEU A 71 -7.98 -2.73 -6.33
CA LEU A 71 -8.71 -1.46 -6.29
C LEU A 71 -8.89 -0.90 -7.70
N GLY A 72 -10.14 -0.59 -8.04
CA GLY A 72 -10.50 -0.09 -9.38
C GLY A 72 -10.91 -1.20 -10.36
N GLN A 73 -10.94 -2.45 -9.91
CA GLN A 73 -11.48 -3.58 -10.66
C GLN A 73 -12.96 -3.82 -10.29
N ASP A 74 -13.73 -4.36 -11.24
CA ASP A 74 -15.10 -4.82 -10.98
C ASP A 74 -15.12 -6.10 -10.11
N ASP A 75 -14.07 -6.92 -10.21
CA ASP A 75 -13.84 -8.13 -9.43
C ASP A 75 -12.48 -8.08 -8.71
N LEU A 76 -12.46 -8.14 -7.38
CA LEU A 76 -11.20 -8.17 -6.62
C LEU A 76 -10.38 -9.45 -6.88
N GLY A 77 -11.05 -10.53 -7.32
CA GLY A 77 -10.44 -11.79 -7.73
C GLY A 77 -9.63 -11.69 -9.02
N SER A 78 -9.81 -10.63 -9.83
CA SER A 78 -9.03 -10.41 -11.06
C SER A 78 -7.76 -9.57 -10.84
N SER A 79 -7.46 -9.19 -9.60
CA SER A 79 -6.18 -8.54 -9.23
C SER A 79 -4.97 -9.32 -9.77
N TRP A 80 -3.87 -8.60 -10.02
CA TRP A 80 -2.63 -9.17 -10.60
C TRP A 80 -2.15 -10.45 -9.91
N ALA A 81 -2.39 -10.55 -8.59
CA ALA A 81 -2.00 -11.69 -7.76
C ALA A 81 -2.62 -13.01 -8.26
N ALA A 82 -3.79 -12.96 -8.91
CA ALA A 82 -4.44 -14.14 -9.50
C ALA A 82 -3.64 -14.79 -10.65
N ARG A 83 -2.61 -14.09 -11.16
CA ARG A 83 -1.72 -14.59 -12.20
C ARG A 83 -0.56 -15.42 -11.64
N LEU A 84 -0.31 -15.37 -10.34
CA LEU A 84 0.72 -16.19 -9.69
C LEU A 84 0.32 -17.68 -9.70
N PRO A 85 1.28 -18.60 -9.84
CA PRO A 85 1.01 -20.03 -9.70
C PRO A 85 0.71 -20.39 -8.24
N GLY A 86 -0.09 -21.43 -8.03
CA GLY A 86 -0.42 -21.93 -6.70
C GLY A 86 -1.79 -21.47 -6.20
N GLU A 87 -2.08 -21.81 -4.94
CA GLU A 87 -3.28 -21.37 -4.23
C GLU A 87 -2.99 -20.00 -3.58
N VAL A 88 -3.43 -18.93 -4.23
CA VAL A 88 -3.04 -17.56 -3.86
C VAL A 88 -4.05 -16.93 -2.90
N HIS A 89 -3.54 -16.53 -1.74
CA HIS A 89 -4.21 -15.74 -0.71
C HIS A 89 -3.64 -14.33 -0.70
N VAL A 90 -4.48 -13.31 -0.58
CA VAL A 90 -4.04 -11.91 -0.52
C VAL A 90 -4.34 -11.31 0.84
N ALA A 91 -3.29 -10.91 1.54
CA ALA A 91 -3.34 -9.95 2.63
C ALA A 91 -3.02 -8.56 2.07
N GLY A 92 -4.04 -7.91 1.50
CA GLY A 92 -3.93 -6.59 0.90
C GLY A 92 -4.56 -5.50 1.78
N PHE A 93 -4.03 -4.27 1.72
CA PHE A 93 -4.74 -3.09 2.23
C PHE A 93 -4.42 -1.87 1.39
N SER A 94 -5.45 -1.28 0.79
CA SER A 94 -5.31 -0.11 -0.09
C SER A 94 -4.67 1.08 0.63
N GLY A 95 -3.59 1.61 0.05
CA GLY A 95 -2.82 2.71 0.63
C GLY A 95 -1.86 2.30 1.75
N SER A 96 -1.62 1.01 1.98
CA SER A 96 -0.57 0.53 2.89
C SER A 96 0.77 0.36 2.17
N GLY A 97 1.84 0.25 2.96
CA GLY A 97 3.21 0.11 2.47
C GLY A 97 4.11 -0.47 3.55
N PHE A 98 5.42 -0.34 3.33
CA PHE A 98 6.43 -0.78 4.29
C PHE A 98 6.44 0.12 5.53
N SER A 99 6.45 1.45 5.35
CA SER A 99 6.38 2.42 6.44
C SER A 99 5.08 2.28 7.23
N ALA A 100 5.17 2.36 8.56
CA ALA A 100 4.02 2.46 9.47
C ALA A 100 3.12 3.68 9.19
N HIS A 101 3.65 4.68 8.46
CA HIS A 101 2.96 5.92 8.11
C HIS A 101 2.62 6.04 6.62
N ALA A 102 2.84 4.99 5.81
CA ALA A 102 2.40 4.97 4.41
C ALA A 102 0.88 5.14 4.28
N SER A 103 0.11 4.69 5.29
CA SER A 103 -1.35 4.82 5.33
C SER A 103 -1.83 5.80 6.41
N GLY A 104 -2.84 6.59 6.07
CA GLY A 104 -3.61 7.38 7.04
C GLY A 104 -4.65 6.56 7.82
N CYS A 105 -4.80 5.26 7.55
CA CYS A 105 -5.85 4.40 8.12
C CYS A 105 -5.47 3.70 9.44
N GLY A 106 -4.35 4.08 10.06
CA GLY A 106 -3.87 3.50 11.30
C GLY A 106 -2.86 2.37 11.09
N ARG A 107 -2.88 1.36 11.97
CA ARG A 107 -1.96 0.22 11.95
C ARG A 107 -2.31 -0.80 10.89
N VAL A 108 -1.91 -0.52 9.65
CA VAL A 108 -2.21 -1.34 8.46
C VAL A 108 -0.98 -1.53 7.58
N SER A 109 0.21 -1.21 8.08
CA SER A 109 1.47 -1.48 7.37
C SER A 109 1.63 -2.97 7.06
N PHE A 110 2.55 -3.32 6.18
CA PHE A 110 2.83 -4.72 5.86
C PHE A 110 3.22 -5.50 7.12
N ALA A 111 4.09 -4.93 7.96
CA ALA A 111 4.49 -5.53 9.24
C ALA A 111 3.31 -5.67 10.22
N ASP A 112 2.41 -4.69 10.32
CA ASP A 112 1.23 -4.81 11.20
C ASP A 112 0.31 -6.00 10.82
N ARG A 113 0.29 -6.39 9.54
CA ARG A 113 -0.63 -7.39 9.00
C ARG A 113 -0.02 -8.77 8.84
N ALA A 114 1.31 -8.87 8.71
CA ALA A 114 2.00 -10.12 8.43
C ALA A 114 1.71 -11.23 9.47
N PRO A 115 1.76 -10.99 10.79
CA PRO A 115 1.53 -12.05 11.79
C PRO A 115 0.18 -12.76 11.65
N THR A 116 -0.89 -12.02 11.33
CA THR A 116 -2.22 -12.60 11.10
C THR A 116 -2.27 -13.37 9.78
N ALA A 117 -1.69 -12.81 8.71
CA ALA A 117 -1.71 -13.43 7.39
C ALA A 117 -0.92 -14.76 7.33
N LEU A 118 0.18 -14.85 8.09
CA LEU A 118 1.02 -16.06 8.15
C LEU A 118 0.35 -17.25 8.85
N ALA A 119 -0.79 -17.06 9.52
CA ALA A 119 -1.55 -18.17 10.09
C ALA A 119 -1.99 -19.21 9.04
N ALA A 120 -2.05 -18.82 7.76
CA ALA A 120 -2.30 -19.72 6.63
C ALA A 120 -1.13 -20.67 6.31
N ARG A 121 0.05 -20.48 6.91
CA ARG A 121 1.29 -21.26 6.68
C ARG A 121 1.64 -21.38 5.19
N PRO A 122 1.87 -20.26 4.50
CA PRO A 122 2.17 -20.27 3.07
C PRO A 122 3.50 -20.98 2.76
N ALA A 123 3.58 -21.62 1.59
CA ALA A 123 4.82 -22.17 1.06
C ALA A 123 5.72 -21.07 0.45
N LEU A 124 5.13 -19.94 0.04
CA LEU A 124 5.81 -18.76 -0.48
C LEU A 124 5.09 -17.49 -0.02
N VAL A 125 5.84 -16.48 0.41
CA VAL A 125 5.34 -15.13 0.66
C VAL A 125 5.88 -14.19 -0.42
N VAL A 126 4.97 -13.49 -1.11
CA VAL A 126 5.29 -12.42 -2.04
C VAL A 126 4.90 -11.10 -1.39
N VAL A 127 5.85 -10.18 -1.25
CA VAL A 127 5.59 -8.85 -0.71
C VAL A 127 5.62 -7.85 -1.86
N GLU A 128 4.49 -7.21 -2.15
CA GLU A 128 4.37 -6.24 -3.25
C GLU A 128 4.08 -4.84 -2.70
N GLY A 129 4.84 -3.84 -3.15
CA GLY A 129 4.49 -2.46 -2.89
C GLY A 129 5.65 -1.47 -2.97
N GLY A 130 5.42 -0.30 -2.39
CA GLY A 130 6.35 0.84 -2.37
C GLY A 130 5.76 2.12 -2.95
N LEU A 131 4.67 2.05 -3.72
CA LEU A 131 4.00 3.23 -4.28
C LEU A 131 3.37 4.12 -3.21
N ASN A 132 2.92 3.54 -2.09
CA ASN A 132 2.41 4.29 -0.94
C ASN A 132 3.52 4.82 -0.02
N ASP A 133 4.77 4.38 -0.22
CA ASP A 133 5.94 4.87 0.51
C ASP A 133 6.63 6.08 -0.17
N TYR A 134 6.05 6.58 -1.27
CA TYR A 134 6.63 7.61 -2.13
C TYR A 134 7.02 8.91 -1.40
N ASP A 135 6.30 9.28 -0.34
CA ASP A 135 6.53 10.47 0.50
C ASP A 135 7.16 10.13 1.87
N GLN A 136 7.49 8.86 2.09
CA GLN A 136 8.04 8.39 3.35
C GLN A 136 9.57 8.56 3.41
N PRO A 137 10.14 8.96 4.55
CA PRO A 137 11.59 8.96 4.75
C PRO A 137 12.18 7.56 4.62
N ALA A 138 13.42 7.46 4.10
CA ALA A 138 14.10 6.16 3.95
C ALA A 138 14.14 5.36 5.26
N ALA A 139 14.49 6.01 6.38
CA ALA A 139 14.56 5.35 7.69
C ALA A 139 13.21 4.74 8.15
N ALA A 140 12.07 5.31 7.74
CA ALA A 140 10.77 4.76 8.06
C ALA A 140 10.47 3.49 7.24
N ILE A 141 10.84 3.49 5.96
CA ILE A 141 10.76 2.33 5.08
C ILE A 141 11.70 1.23 5.57
N GLU A 142 12.95 1.56 5.91
CA GLU A 142 13.95 0.62 6.46
C GLU A 142 13.46 -0.04 7.75
N THR A 143 12.87 0.76 8.66
CA THR A 143 12.28 0.23 9.90
C THR A 143 11.14 -0.75 9.61
N GLY A 144 10.20 -0.37 8.74
CA GLY A 144 9.07 -1.23 8.39
C GLY A 144 9.49 -2.50 7.64
N PHE A 145 10.48 -2.40 6.75
CA PHE A 145 11.03 -3.54 6.03
C PHE A 145 11.72 -4.53 6.99
N ARG A 146 12.55 -4.04 7.91
CA ARG A 146 13.18 -4.88 8.95
C ARG A 146 12.13 -5.60 9.78
N ASP A 147 11.14 -4.87 10.26
CA ASP A 147 10.13 -5.43 11.16
C ASP A 147 9.30 -6.51 10.41
N LEU A 148 8.97 -6.26 9.14
CA LEU A 148 8.35 -7.27 8.27
C LEU A 148 9.25 -8.50 8.06
N MET A 149 10.53 -8.32 7.71
CA MET A 149 11.45 -9.44 7.49
C MET A 149 11.64 -10.30 8.75
N ALA A 150 11.57 -9.70 9.95
CA ALA A 150 11.61 -10.44 11.21
C ALA A 150 10.39 -11.37 11.36
N ASP A 151 9.19 -10.91 11.01
CA ASP A 151 7.98 -11.73 11.01
C ASP A 151 8.02 -12.83 9.92
N LEU A 152 8.69 -12.54 8.80
CA LEU A 152 8.79 -13.45 7.65
C LEU A 152 9.96 -14.44 7.71
N ALA A 153 10.87 -14.35 8.69
CA ALA A 153 12.11 -15.14 8.73
C ALA A 153 11.93 -16.67 8.64
N GLY A 154 10.74 -17.19 9.01
CA GLY A 154 10.39 -18.61 8.90
C GLY A 154 9.83 -19.06 7.54
N HIS A 155 9.73 -18.16 6.56
CA HIS A 155 9.07 -18.43 5.27
C HIS A 155 9.97 -18.04 4.09
N PRO A 156 9.87 -18.73 2.93
CA PRO A 156 10.47 -18.24 1.70
C PRO A 156 9.78 -16.95 1.24
N VAL A 157 10.57 -15.94 0.90
CA VAL A 157 10.10 -14.59 0.54
C VAL A 157 10.62 -14.20 -0.84
N VAL A 158 9.80 -13.49 -1.59
CA VAL A 158 10.21 -12.63 -2.72
C VAL A 158 9.60 -11.24 -2.51
N VAL A 159 10.38 -10.20 -2.77
CA VAL A 159 9.90 -8.81 -2.73
C VAL A 159 9.71 -8.30 -4.16
N VAL A 160 8.55 -7.74 -4.46
CA VAL A 160 8.20 -7.10 -5.72
C VAL A 160 8.18 -5.59 -5.49
N GLY A 161 9.02 -4.87 -6.23
CA GLY A 161 9.14 -3.42 -6.17
C GLY A 161 7.95 -2.68 -6.77
N PRO A 162 7.93 -1.34 -6.61
CA PRO A 162 6.91 -0.50 -7.25
C PRO A 162 7.19 -0.35 -8.75
N ALA A 163 6.16 -0.53 -9.57
CA ALA A 163 6.20 -0.13 -10.98
C ALA A 163 6.07 1.40 -11.14
N ASP A 164 6.39 1.94 -12.32
CA ASP A 164 6.30 3.38 -12.57
C ASP A 164 4.84 3.86 -12.70
N ALA A 165 4.22 4.26 -11.58
CA ALA A 165 2.90 4.89 -11.63
C ALA A 165 3.01 6.39 -11.96
N PRO A 166 2.32 6.93 -12.98
CA PRO A 166 2.56 8.31 -13.42
C PRO A 166 2.29 9.39 -12.36
N SER A 167 1.37 9.15 -11.42
CA SER A 167 1.12 10.06 -10.28
C SER A 167 2.25 10.07 -9.24
N ARG A 168 3.13 9.06 -9.24
CA ARG A 168 4.23 8.83 -8.29
C ARG A 168 5.61 8.71 -8.93
N THR A 169 5.71 8.79 -10.26
CA THR A 169 6.93 8.51 -11.05
C THR A 169 8.22 9.11 -10.50
N ARG A 170 8.18 10.36 -10.02
CA ARG A 170 9.37 11.05 -9.47
C ARG A 170 9.98 10.36 -8.25
N ALA A 171 9.19 9.62 -7.49
CA ALA A 171 9.64 8.95 -6.27
C ALA A 171 10.00 7.48 -6.49
N VAL A 172 9.54 6.86 -7.58
CA VAL A 172 9.70 5.43 -7.86
C VAL A 172 11.19 5.03 -7.85
N PRO A 173 12.12 5.71 -8.57
CA PRO A 173 13.53 5.31 -8.55
C PRO A 173 14.12 5.24 -7.14
N ARG A 174 13.82 6.23 -6.29
CA ARG A 174 14.31 6.28 -4.90
C ARG A 174 13.80 5.09 -4.08
N VAL A 175 12.51 4.77 -4.18
CA VAL A 175 11.90 3.70 -3.38
C VAL A 175 12.34 2.33 -3.90
N ASP A 176 12.33 2.14 -5.21
CA ASP A 176 12.75 0.91 -5.88
C ASP A 176 14.23 0.57 -5.57
N GLU A 177 15.14 1.55 -5.65
CA GLU A 177 16.55 1.36 -5.27
C GLU A 177 16.73 1.03 -3.78
N LEU A 178 15.96 1.69 -2.91
CA LEU A 178 15.98 1.41 -1.47
C LEU A 178 15.53 -0.02 -1.18
N LEU A 179 14.41 -0.44 -1.74
CA LEU A 179 13.88 -1.79 -1.52
C LEU A 179 14.77 -2.88 -2.13
N ALA A 180 15.36 -2.64 -3.31
CA ALA A 180 16.33 -3.55 -3.90
C ALA A 180 17.56 -3.76 -3.00
N ARG A 181 18.09 -2.68 -2.43
CA ARG A 181 19.22 -2.73 -1.48
C ARG A 181 18.85 -3.46 -0.20
N LEU A 182 17.68 -3.19 0.37
CA LEU A 182 17.20 -3.88 1.57
C LEU A 182 16.97 -5.37 1.31
N ALA A 183 16.34 -5.73 0.19
CA ALA A 183 16.15 -7.12 -0.20
C ALA A 183 17.49 -7.87 -0.30
N GLN A 184 18.51 -7.23 -0.89
CA GLN A 184 19.88 -7.77 -0.91
C GLN A 184 20.46 -7.95 0.49
N GLU A 185 20.31 -6.98 1.39
CA GLU A 185 20.81 -7.04 2.77
C GLU A 185 20.19 -8.19 3.57
N TYR A 186 18.90 -8.44 3.38
CA TYR A 186 18.16 -9.54 4.01
C TYR A 186 18.27 -10.86 3.23
N GLY A 187 18.99 -10.88 2.11
CA GLY A 187 19.21 -12.08 1.30
C GLY A 187 17.95 -12.60 0.61
N VAL A 188 16.93 -11.77 0.37
CA VAL A 188 15.69 -12.13 -0.32
C VAL A 188 15.70 -11.66 -1.78
N PRO A 189 15.20 -12.47 -2.73
CA PRO A 189 15.08 -12.04 -4.13
C PRO A 189 14.21 -10.79 -4.28
N TYR A 190 14.63 -9.93 -5.20
CA TYR A 190 13.92 -8.70 -5.55
C TYR A 190 13.51 -8.72 -7.02
N VAL A 191 12.21 -8.54 -7.27
CA VAL A 191 11.64 -8.33 -8.60
C VAL A 191 11.48 -6.83 -8.80
N ARG A 192 12.37 -6.24 -9.58
CA ARG A 192 12.19 -4.86 -10.06
C ARG A 192 11.01 -4.85 -11.03
N THR A 193 10.21 -3.81 -11.01
CA THR A 193 9.06 -3.60 -11.93
C THR A 193 8.95 -2.15 -12.40
N SER A 194 9.87 -1.28 -11.97
CA SER A 194 9.95 0.13 -12.38
C SER A 194 10.30 0.32 -13.86
N ASP A 195 10.69 -0.76 -14.55
CA ASP A 195 10.97 -0.81 -15.98
C ASP A 195 9.72 -1.07 -16.85
N LEU A 196 8.58 -1.37 -16.22
CA LEU A 196 7.34 -1.70 -16.94
C LEU A 196 6.60 -0.45 -17.41
N ASP A 197 6.03 -0.54 -18.60
CA ASP A 197 5.07 0.42 -19.15
C ASP A 197 3.70 -0.24 -19.06
N LEU A 198 2.79 0.30 -18.24
CA LEU A 198 1.54 -0.34 -17.87
C LEU A 198 0.35 0.59 -18.10
N ASP A 199 -0.84 -0.01 -18.26
CA ASP A 199 -2.08 0.73 -18.40
C ASP A 199 -2.67 1.14 -17.05
N TYR A 200 -2.96 2.44 -16.89
CA TYR A 200 -3.49 3.03 -15.67
C TYR A 200 -4.91 3.58 -15.85
N LEU A 201 -5.69 3.58 -14.77
CA LEU A 201 -6.93 4.32 -14.65
C LEU A 201 -6.66 5.84 -14.68
N ASP A 202 -7.74 6.63 -14.77
CA ASP A 202 -7.70 8.09 -14.85
C ASP A 202 -6.99 8.78 -13.66
N ASP A 203 -6.91 8.09 -12.51
CA ASP A 203 -6.17 8.60 -11.34
C ASP A 203 -4.65 8.49 -11.49
N ARG A 204 -4.18 7.82 -12.56
CA ARG A 204 -2.78 7.63 -12.91
C ARG A 204 -1.98 6.94 -11.80
N LEU A 205 -2.64 6.12 -10.99
CA LEU A 205 -2.06 5.37 -9.89
C LEU A 205 -2.46 3.90 -9.92
N HIS A 206 -3.73 3.61 -10.15
CA HIS A 206 -4.23 2.24 -10.15
C HIS A 206 -4.28 1.69 -11.56
N LEU A 207 -4.02 0.39 -11.69
CA LEU A 207 -3.97 -0.29 -12.97
C LEU A 207 -5.39 -0.50 -13.53
N THR A 208 -5.49 -0.51 -14.85
CA THR A 208 -6.67 -1.07 -15.52
C THR A 208 -6.71 -2.60 -15.38
N GLU A 209 -7.79 -3.25 -15.81
CA GLU A 209 -7.84 -4.72 -15.91
C GLU A 209 -6.68 -5.28 -16.75
N GLU A 210 -6.38 -4.64 -17.88
CA GLU A 210 -5.26 -5.03 -18.74
C GLU A 210 -3.92 -4.80 -18.05
N GLY A 211 -3.75 -3.67 -17.36
CA GLY A 211 -2.55 -3.39 -16.56
C GLY A 211 -2.32 -4.42 -15.45
N HIS A 212 -3.38 -4.86 -14.76
CA HIS A 212 -3.29 -5.95 -13.77
C HIS A 212 -2.87 -7.27 -14.40
N ARG A 213 -3.39 -7.60 -15.58
CA ARG A 213 -3.03 -8.81 -16.31
C ARG A 213 -1.57 -8.79 -16.72
N GLU A 214 -1.10 -7.71 -17.34
CA GLU A 214 0.28 -7.55 -17.77
C GLU A 214 1.25 -7.57 -16.58
N PHE A 215 0.99 -6.76 -15.55
CA PHE A 215 1.81 -6.74 -14.34
C PHE A 215 1.89 -8.13 -13.69
N GLY A 216 0.76 -8.82 -13.57
CA GLY A 216 0.71 -10.15 -12.97
C GLY A 216 1.45 -11.21 -13.79
N ASP A 217 1.33 -11.19 -15.11
CA ASP A 217 2.03 -12.12 -16.00
C ASP A 217 3.55 -11.93 -15.92
N VAL A 218 4.03 -10.68 -15.96
CA VAL A 218 5.46 -10.36 -15.86
C VAL A 218 6.02 -10.70 -14.47
N VAL A 219 5.28 -10.39 -13.40
CA VAL A 219 5.72 -10.73 -12.04
C VAL A 219 5.77 -12.25 -11.84
N ALA A 220 4.78 -12.99 -12.32
CA ALA A 220 4.78 -14.46 -12.26
C ALA A 220 5.98 -15.06 -13.00
N GLU A 221 6.28 -14.57 -14.20
CA GLU A 221 7.46 -14.99 -14.98
C GLU A 221 8.76 -14.69 -14.23
N ARG A 222 8.92 -13.47 -13.71
CA ARG A 222 10.12 -13.06 -12.98
C ARG A 222 10.32 -13.86 -11.69
N ILE A 223 9.24 -14.17 -10.96
CA ILE A 223 9.29 -15.02 -9.76
C ILE A 223 9.68 -16.46 -10.13
N ALA A 224 9.14 -17.01 -11.22
CA ALA A 224 9.47 -18.37 -11.66
C ALA A 224 10.95 -18.55 -12.05
N ALA A 225 11.64 -17.46 -12.41
CA ALA A 225 13.07 -17.45 -12.71
C ALA A 225 13.96 -17.33 -11.45
N LEU A 226 13.37 -17.19 -10.27
CA LEU A 226 14.07 -16.99 -9.00
C LEU A 226 13.93 -18.21 -8.08
N THR A 227 14.87 -18.34 -7.15
CA THR A 227 14.73 -19.25 -6.01
C THR A 227 14.33 -18.42 -4.79
N PRO A 228 13.10 -18.52 -4.27
CA PRO A 228 12.72 -17.87 -3.02
C PRO A 228 13.63 -18.28 -1.87
N THR A 229 13.96 -17.34 -0.98
CA THR A 229 14.87 -17.57 0.15
C THR A 229 14.25 -17.10 1.46
N TYR A 230 14.81 -17.57 2.57
CA TYR A 230 14.40 -17.15 3.90
C TYR A 230 15.14 -15.84 4.28
N PRO A 231 14.44 -14.81 4.79
CA PRO A 231 15.07 -13.59 5.24
C PRO A 231 16.15 -13.84 6.29
N ALA A 232 17.29 -13.17 6.17
CA ALA A 232 18.30 -13.14 7.21
C ALA A 232 17.77 -12.43 8.47
N VAL A 233 17.99 -13.02 9.65
CA VAL A 233 17.72 -12.35 10.92
C VAL A 233 18.94 -11.52 11.29
N LEU A 234 18.92 -10.24 10.91
CA LEU A 234 19.99 -9.30 11.24
C LEU A 234 19.88 -8.84 12.69
N ALA A 235 21.02 -8.72 13.38
CA ALA A 235 21.07 -8.16 14.73
C ALA A 235 20.62 -6.69 14.70
N ARG A 236 19.90 -6.27 15.74
CA ARG A 236 19.39 -4.91 15.91
C ARG A 236 20.50 -3.90 16.19
#